data_AF-A0A928ZWF3-F1
#
_entry.id   AF-A0A928ZWF3-F1
#
_cell.length_a   1.000
_cell.length_b   1.000
_cell.length_c   1.000
_cell.angle_alpha   90.00
_cell.angle_beta   90.00
_cell.angle_gamma   90.00
#
_symmetry.space_group_name_H-M   'P 1'
#
loop_
_entity.id
_entity.type
_entity.pdbx_description
1 polymer ?
#
loop_
_entity_poly.entity_id
_entity_poly.type
_entity_poly.pdbx_seq_one_letter_code
_entity_poly.pdbx_strand_id
1 'polypeptide(L)'
;MMSSFNKPNKPSAKQQLQFHCASQEIDLQFCQWPETRFELVNGQFLVGGTLEGTRWLLKEALLGWGVDAAISFAPLDQWWDALRRAHDLDCKSETDWLVWADSLPLSEDYRNSPNQPLGSKYAGQHRWVREHLQAVLRSAVSRAKLGKCSGPNYGMQLGRDMLTPDLLMLTVQQLSQDIFHDYYVEIPAHLVIEIVLPEQREVDEKVRRVMYEQAQVAHYWTVDPVEKQFQFWRWTPEGYQPGQLDSDGCYRGLEFMSFSPEIFWLGYEQDVLPYTQTLPAMTAEEQPSQWTIEQMPGMELGYGTVPFRPIVSLTAQSISVEQFVSWCPETKLEGPPFPLLGGETGTRNAIAMALMSLGLVETVKLVAGYEWVRSLRQVARYQQTDSQRREIWWQQARDVAAGLKAEHGIGGVGVIGALVEDRPLNRWSQIHLVIWDVPENFKLWQFWQTLPQKLPFELTEAVRAKPGEWQEISEQMQVLEGGWHGYGPRPQERMTFQWVEPDI
;
A
#
# COMPACT_ATOMS: atom_id res chain seq x y z
N MET A 1 -10.28 -56.64 3.73
CA MET A 1 -10.96 -56.16 2.51
C MET A 1 -10.54 -54.72 2.28
N MET A 2 -9.75 -54.48 1.23
CA MET A 2 -9.27 -53.15 0.86
C MET A 2 -10.43 -52.34 0.25
N SER A 3 -10.65 -51.15 0.80
CA SER A 3 -11.56 -50.13 0.27
C SER A 3 -10.97 -49.58 -1.04
N SER A 4 -11.68 -49.73 -2.15
CA SER A 4 -11.30 -49.11 -3.42
C SER A 4 -11.59 -47.62 -3.36
N PHE A 5 -10.53 -46.80 -3.37
CA PHE A 5 -10.67 -45.37 -3.63
C PHE A 5 -11.20 -45.16 -5.05
N ASN A 6 -12.43 -44.67 -5.15
CA ASN A 6 -13.03 -44.24 -6.41
C ASN A 6 -12.16 -43.14 -7.03
N LYS A 7 -11.70 -43.37 -8.27
CA LYS A 7 -11.10 -42.30 -9.08
C LYS A 7 -12.16 -41.20 -9.30
N PRO A 8 -11.81 -39.91 -9.20
CA PRO A 8 -12.74 -38.83 -9.49
C PRO A 8 -13.21 -38.94 -10.95
N ASN A 9 -14.52 -38.92 -11.16
CA ASN A 9 -15.12 -38.93 -12.49
C ASN A 9 -14.66 -37.68 -13.27
N LYS A 10 -14.22 -37.87 -14.51
CA LYS A 10 -13.88 -36.75 -15.41
C LYS A 10 -15.13 -35.87 -15.60
N PRO A 11 -15.01 -34.53 -15.50
CA PRO A 11 -16.14 -33.64 -15.66
C PRO A 11 -16.74 -33.79 -17.06
N SER A 12 -18.07 -33.72 -17.14
CA SER A 12 -18.80 -33.77 -18.42
C SER A 12 -18.41 -32.59 -19.31
N ALA A 13 -18.61 -32.70 -20.63
CA ALA A 13 -18.30 -31.62 -21.58
C ALA A 13 -19.02 -30.30 -21.22
N LYS A 14 -20.23 -30.37 -20.65
CA LYS A 14 -20.98 -29.20 -20.17
C LYS A 14 -20.32 -28.57 -18.94
N GLN A 15 -19.82 -29.38 -18.00
CA GLN A 15 -19.08 -28.90 -16.83
C GLN A 15 -17.72 -28.32 -17.23
N GLN A 16 -17.02 -28.92 -18.19
CA GLN A 16 -15.77 -28.38 -18.74
C GLN A 16 -16.00 -27.03 -19.42
N LEU A 17 -17.08 -26.88 -20.20
CA LEU A 17 -17.46 -25.60 -20.80
C LEU A 17 -17.82 -24.57 -19.73
N GLN A 18 -18.55 -24.94 -18.69
CA GLN A 18 -18.88 -24.05 -17.57
C GLN A 18 -17.63 -23.62 -16.78
N PHE A 19 -16.69 -24.54 -16.52
CA PHE A 19 -15.42 -24.20 -15.89
C PHE A 19 -14.57 -23.30 -16.79
N HIS A 20 -14.59 -23.53 -18.10
CA HIS A 20 -13.88 -22.69 -19.05
C HIS A 20 -14.48 -21.28 -19.12
N CYS A 21 -15.81 -21.14 -19.19
CA CYS A 21 -16.49 -19.84 -19.15
C CYS A 21 -16.28 -19.12 -17.82
N ALA A 22 -16.37 -19.83 -16.69
CA ALA A 22 -16.11 -19.25 -15.37
C ALA A 22 -14.64 -18.82 -15.21
N SER A 23 -13.68 -19.60 -15.72
CA SER A 23 -12.27 -19.22 -15.77
C SER A 23 -12.07 -17.97 -16.63
N GLN A 24 -12.69 -17.89 -17.81
CA GLN A 24 -12.62 -16.71 -18.66
C GLN A 24 -13.25 -15.48 -18.02
N GLU A 25 -14.38 -15.61 -17.32
CA GLU A 25 -14.99 -14.49 -16.57
C GLU A 25 -14.09 -14.01 -15.43
N ILE A 26 -13.43 -14.93 -14.72
CA ILE A 26 -12.45 -14.61 -13.66
C ILE A 26 -11.20 -13.93 -14.26
N ASP A 27 -10.65 -14.47 -15.35
CA ASP A 27 -9.49 -13.91 -16.05
C ASP A 27 -9.79 -12.51 -16.63
N LEU A 28 -11.02 -12.28 -17.09
CA LEU A 28 -11.49 -10.97 -17.56
C LEU A 28 -11.70 -9.98 -16.41
N GLN A 29 -12.09 -10.43 -15.21
CA GLN A 29 -12.15 -9.56 -14.03
C GLN A 29 -10.76 -9.06 -13.62
N PHE A 30 -9.72 -9.93 -13.69
CA PHE A 30 -8.34 -9.51 -13.42
C PHE A 30 -7.78 -8.52 -14.45
N CYS A 31 -8.30 -8.50 -15.69
CA CYS A 31 -7.91 -7.50 -16.68
C CYS A 31 -8.42 -6.09 -16.35
N GLN A 32 -9.44 -5.96 -15.51
CA GLN A 32 -10.05 -4.67 -15.19
C GLN A 32 -9.33 -3.94 -14.06
N TRP A 33 -8.56 -4.65 -13.23
CA TRP A 33 -7.95 -4.09 -12.03
C TRP A 33 -6.46 -3.84 -12.24
N PRO A 34 -5.92 -2.69 -11.78
CA PRO A 34 -4.48 -2.49 -11.78
C PRO A 34 -3.79 -3.54 -10.91
N GLU A 35 -2.51 -3.78 -11.14
CA GLU A 35 -1.69 -4.56 -10.22
C GLU A 35 -1.76 -3.96 -8.81
N THR A 36 -1.85 -4.80 -7.78
CA THR A 36 -1.88 -4.39 -6.36
C THR A 36 -0.48 -3.99 -5.90
N ARG A 37 0.01 -2.89 -6.47
CA ARG A 37 1.35 -2.33 -6.28
C ARG A 37 1.20 -0.83 -6.02
N PHE A 38 1.89 -0.32 -5.00
CA PHE A 38 1.88 1.10 -4.64
C PHE A 38 3.27 1.70 -4.74
N GLU A 39 3.35 2.85 -5.40
CA GLU A 39 4.60 3.53 -5.70
C GLU A 39 4.46 5.05 -5.53
N LEU A 40 5.59 5.70 -5.29
CA LEU A 40 5.72 7.15 -5.35
C LEU A 40 6.62 7.49 -6.52
N VAL A 41 6.11 8.23 -7.50
CA VAL A 41 6.92 8.68 -8.66
C VAL A 41 6.62 10.14 -8.94
N ASN A 42 7.65 10.98 -9.00
CA ASN A 42 7.54 12.42 -9.19
C ASN A 42 6.56 13.09 -8.20
N GLY A 43 6.55 12.61 -6.95
CA GLY A 43 5.65 13.10 -5.92
C GLY A 43 4.18 12.67 -6.07
N GLN A 44 3.87 11.71 -6.95
CA GLN A 44 2.53 11.17 -7.16
C GLN A 44 2.42 9.74 -6.65
N PHE A 45 1.34 9.45 -5.95
CA PHE A 45 0.93 8.11 -5.55
C PHE A 45 0.38 7.35 -6.75
N LEU A 46 1.06 6.29 -7.14
CA LEU A 46 0.72 5.44 -8.28
C LEU A 46 0.20 4.08 -7.80
N VAL A 47 -0.86 3.60 -8.45
CA VAL A 47 -1.41 2.26 -8.25
C VAL A 47 -1.19 1.45 -9.51
N GLY A 48 -0.60 0.26 -9.39
CA GLY A 48 -0.16 -0.53 -10.55
C GLY A 48 0.86 0.21 -11.42
N GLY A 49 1.66 1.10 -10.80
CA GLY A 49 2.68 1.90 -11.47
C GLY A 49 2.16 2.98 -12.43
N THR A 50 0.86 3.31 -12.39
CA THR A 50 0.27 4.31 -13.30
C THR A 50 -0.67 5.28 -12.58
N LEU A 51 -0.86 6.46 -13.17
CA LEU A 51 -1.83 7.43 -12.68
C LEU A 51 -3.26 7.00 -13.01
N GLU A 52 -3.45 6.25 -14.09
CA GLU A 52 -4.71 5.62 -14.47
C GLU A 52 -5.17 4.61 -13.42
N GLY A 53 -4.26 3.81 -12.86
CA GLY A 53 -4.53 2.97 -11.69
C GLY A 53 -4.95 3.79 -10.47
N THR A 54 -4.32 4.93 -10.22
CA THR A 54 -4.72 5.84 -9.13
C THR A 54 -6.11 6.43 -9.34
N ARG A 55 -6.45 6.84 -10.58
CA ARG A 55 -7.81 7.28 -10.94
C ARG A 55 -8.83 6.18 -10.73
N TRP A 56 -8.49 4.94 -11.11
CA TRP A 56 -9.34 3.78 -10.90
C TRP A 56 -9.59 3.54 -9.41
N LEU A 57 -8.53 3.48 -8.60
CA LEU A 57 -8.66 3.27 -7.15
C LEU A 57 -9.56 4.34 -6.53
N LEU A 58 -9.35 5.61 -6.88
CA LEU A 58 -10.14 6.70 -6.34
C LEU A 58 -11.60 6.63 -6.81
N LYS A 59 -11.86 6.32 -8.09
CA LYS A 59 -13.22 6.12 -8.61
C LYS A 59 -13.94 5.00 -7.85
N GLU A 60 -13.32 3.84 -7.69
CA GLU A 60 -13.92 2.70 -6.97
C GLU A 60 -14.14 3.05 -5.49
N ALA A 61 -13.20 3.77 -4.87
CA ALA A 61 -13.36 4.25 -3.50
C ALA A 61 -14.55 5.22 -3.37
N LEU A 62 -14.72 6.16 -4.31
CA LEU A 62 -15.85 7.11 -4.32
C LEU A 62 -17.19 6.40 -4.51
N LEU A 63 -17.24 5.38 -5.38
CA LEU A 63 -18.45 4.58 -5.63
C LEU A 63 -18.83 3.71 -4.43
N GLY A 64 -17.85 3.22 -3.69
CA GLY A 64 -18.05 2.33 -2.55
C GLY A 64 -18.22 3.02 -1.20
N TRP A 65 -17.28 3.88 -0.84
CA TRP A 65 -17.24 4.59 0.44
C TRP A 65 -18.10 5.85 0.47
N GLY A 66 -18.50 6.32 -0.71
CA GLY A 66 -19.21 7.57 -0.90
C GLY A 66 -18.27 8.73 -1.23
N VAL A 67 -18.84 9.75 -1.88
CA VAL A 67 -18.11 10.96 -2.27
C VAL A 67 -17.67 11.79 -1.05
N ASP A 68 -18.40 11.68 0.06
CA ASP A 68 -18.08 12.31 1.34
C ASP A 68 -16.77 11.81 1.96
N ALA A 69 -16.33 10.60 1.61
CA ALA A 69 -15.01 10.07 1.95
C ALA A 69 -13.88 10.96 1.38
N ALA A 70 -14.06 11.50 0.17
CA ALA A 70 -13.13 12.46 -0.42
C ALA A 70 -13.35 13.88 0.09
N ILE A 71 -14.61 14.33 0.18
CA ILE A 71 -14.96 15.71 0.62
C ILE A 71 -14.29 16.06 1.95
N SER A 72 -14.11 15.08 2.83
CA SER A 72 -13.49 15.21 4.14
C SER A 72 -12.05 15.78 4.13
N PHE A 73 -11.36 15.79 2.99
CA PHE A 73 -9.96 16.24 2.87
C PHE A 73 -9.77 17.68 2.36
N ALA A 74 -10.83 18.37 1.95
CA ALA A 74 -10.71 19.76 1.51
C ALA A 74 -11.94 20.60 1.88
N PRO A 75 -11.78 21.92 2.09
CA PRO A 75 -12.89 22.84 2.32
C PRO A 75 -13.97 22.79 1.23
N LEU A 76 -15.24 22.98 1.61
CA LEU A 76 -16.37 22.88 0.69
C LEU A 76 -16.28 23.86 -0.49
N ASP A 77 -15.77 25.06 -0.27
CA ASP A 77 -15.56 26.08 -1.30
C ASP A 77 -14.57 25.61 -2.39
N GLN A 78 -13.54 24.86 -2.02
CA GLN A 78 -12.61 24.29 -2.99
C GLN A 78 -13.27 23.22 -3.85
N TRP A 79 -14.16 22.40 -3.29
CA TRP A 79 -14.92 21.41 -4.06
C TRP A 79 -15.89 22.06 -5.05
N TRP A 80 -16.59 23.12 -4.64
CA TRP A 80 -17.43 23.90 -5.54
C TRP A 80 -16.62 24.57 -6.65
N ASP A 81 -15.43 25.10 -6.33
CA ASP A 81 -14.52 25.66 -7.34
C ASP A 81 -13.97 24.60 -8.28
N ALA A 82 -13.66 23.40 -7.78
CA ALA A 82 -13.24 22.27 -8.59
C ALA A 82 -14.31 21.86 -9.61
N LEU A 83 -15.57 21.74 -9.18
CA LEU A 83 -16.72 21.47 -10.08
C LEU A 83 -16.87 22.55 -11.14
N ARG A 84 -16.78 23.83 -10.77
CA ARG A 84 -16.85 24.95 -11.73
C ARG A 84 -15.77 24.85 -12.80
N ARG A 85 -14.53 24.58 -12.39
CA ARG A 85 -13.38 24.48 -13.31
C ARG A 85 -13.43 23.22 -14.19
N ALA A 86 -13.85 22.09 -13.63
CA ALA A 86 -13.86 20.82 -14.34
C ALA A 86 -14.91 20.77 -15.46
N HIS A 87 -16.03 21.47 -15.27
CA HIS A 87 -17.19 21.44 -16.15
C HIS A 87 -17.51 22.80 -16.81
N ASP A 88 -16.63 23.80 -16.66
CA ASP A 88 -16.79 25.16 -17.20
C ASP A 88 -18.15 25.80 -16.84
N LEU A 89 -18.47 25.82 -15.54
CA LEU A 89 -19.77 26.26 -15.02
C LEU A 89 -19.72 27.67 -14.42
N ASP A 90 -20.77 28.46 -14.66
CA ASP A 90 -21.02 29.78 -14.03
C ASP A 90 -22.10 29.70 -12.93
N CYS A 91 -22.19 28.57 -12.22
CA CYS A 91 -23.13 28.40 -11.11
C CYS A 91 -22.78 29.33 -9.94
N LYS A 92 -23.69 30.24 -9.56
CA LYS A 92 -23.49 31.25 -8.51
C LYS A 92 -24.38 31.04 -7.29
N SER A 93 -25.46 30.28 -7.45
CA SER A 93 -26.45 30.02 -6.40
C SER A 93 -26.70 28.52 -6.22
N GLU A 94 -27.31 28.14 -5.09
CA GLU A 94 -27.76 26.76 -4.86
C GLU A 94 -28.74 26.29 -5.94
N THR A 95 -29.58 27.19 -6.44
CA THR A 95 -30.52 26.89 -7.53
C THR A 95 -29.79 26.54 -8.82
N ASP A 96 -28.74 27.28 -9.19
CA ASP A 96 -27.97 26.99 -10.40
C ASP A 96 -27.34 25.59 -10.35
N TRP A 97 -26.81 25.21 -9.18
CA TRP A 97 -26.25 23.89 -8.95
C TRP A 97 -27.28 22.76 -9.08
N LEU A 98 -28.51 22.99 -8.60
CA LEU A 98 -29.57 22.01 -8.71
C LEU A 98 -30.04 21.85 -10.16
N VAL A 99 -30.23 22.96 -10.87
CA VAL A 99 -30.59 22.93 -12.30
C VAL A 99 -29.53 22.20 -13.12
N TRP A 100 -28.25 22.47 -12.85
CA TRP A 100 -27.16 21.75 -13.50
C TRP A 100 -27.16 20.26 -13.15
N ALA A 101 -27.27 19.92 -11.87
CA ALA A 101 -27.28 18.53 -11.42
C ALA A 101 -28.44 17.72 -12.02
N ASP A 102 -29.63 18.32 -12.12
CA ASP A 102 -30.82 17.70 -12.72
C ASP A 102 -30.71 17.54 -14.24
N SER A 103 -29.79 18.28 -14.89
CA SER A 103 -29.54 18.16 -16.33
C SER A 103 -28.58 17.03 -16.71
N LEU A 104 -27.92 16.41 -15.73
CA LEU A 104 -26.94 15.35 -15.96
C LEU A 104 -27.61 13.97 -16.08
N PRO A 105 -27.02 13.04 -16.86
CA PRO A 105 -27.47 11.64 -16.90
C PRO A 105 -27.37 10.99 -15.50
N LEU A 106 -28.20 9.98 -15.27
CA LEU A 106 -28.26 9.28 -13.98
C LEU A 106 -26.95 8.51 -13.68
N SER A 107 -26.67 8.33 -12.39
CA SER A 107 -25.46 7.69 -11.82
C SER A 107 -25.11 6.31 -12.43
N GLU A 108 -26.10 5.61 -12.96
CA GLU A 108 -25.95 4.27 -13.55
C GLU A 108 -25.10 4.26 -14.83
N ASP A 109 -25.10 5.36 -15.60
CA ASP A 109 -24.25 5.50 -16.80
C ASP A 109 -22.76 5.66 -16.44
N TYR A 110 -22.44 6.22 -15.26
CA TYR A 110 -21.07 6.38 -14.78
C TYR A 110 -20.49 5.08 -14.17
N ARG A 111 -21.33 4.31 -13.47
CA ARG A 111 -20.95 3.00 -12.91
C ARG A 111 -20.63 1.98 -14.01
N ASN A 112 -21.40 2.01 -15.10
CA ASN A 112 -21.26 1.07 -16.21
C ASN A 112 -20.29 1.56 -17.30
N SER A 113 -19.65 2.72 -17.12
CA SER A 113 -18.62 3.19 -18.05
C SER A 113 -17.39 2.28 -17.93
N PRO A 114 -17.04 1.53 -18.99
CA PRO A 114 -15.94 0.59 -18.93
C PRO A 114 -14.64 1.36 -18.65
N ASN A 115 -13.95 0.98 -17.57
CA ASN A 115 -12.58 1.42 -17.39
C ASN A 115 -11.73 0.78 -18.51
N GLN A 116 -10.69 1.48 -18.96
CA GLN A 116 -9.67 0.80 -19.77
C GLN A 116 -9.13 -0.39 -18.96
N PRO A 117 -8.79 -1.53 -19.60
CA PRO A 117 -8.18 -2.64 -18.89
C PRO A 117 -6.86 -2.15 -18.29
N LEU A 118 -6.79 -2.12 -16.96
CA LEU A 118 -5.60 -1.71 -16.20
C LEU A 118 -4.79 -2.91 -15.72
N GLY A 119 -5.36 -4.10 -15.80
CA GLY A 119 -4.70 -5.35 -15.44
C GLY A 119 -4.27 -6.15 -16.66
N SER A 120 -3.93 -7.40 -16.42
CA SER A 120 -3.50 -8.33 -17.45
C SER A 120 -4.18 -9.68 -17.24
N LYS A 121 -4.58 -10.33 -18.34
CA LYS A 121 -5.02 -11.74 -18.32
C LYS A 121 -3.90 -12.69 -17.93
N TYR A 122 -2.65 -12.21 -17.92
CA TYR A 122 -1.47 -12.96 -17.50
C TYR A 122 -1.10 -12.76 -16.02
N ALA A 123 -1.94 -12.08 -15.23
CA ALA A 123 -1.69 -11.85 -13.80
C ALA A 123 -1.46 -13.15 -13.00
N GLY A 124 -2.11 -14.25 -13.40
CA GLY A 124 -1.87 -15.57 -12.83
C GLY A 124 -0.47 -16.11 -13.13
N GLN A 125 -0.06 -16.13 -14.41
CA GLN A 125 1.29 -16.59 -14.78
C GLN A 125 2.38 -15.69 -14.20
N HIS A 126 2.17 -14.37 -14.20
CA HIS A 126 3.07 -13.40 -13.57
C HIS A 126 3.35 -13.77 -12.11
N ARG A 127 2.28 -13.98 -11.32
CA ARG A 127 2.38 -14.37 -9.91
C ARG A 127 3.17 -15.66 -9.72
N TRP A 128 2.86 -16.70 -10.49
CA TRP A 128 3.50 -18.01 -10.35
C TRP A 128 4.98 -17.99 -10.74
N VAL A 129 5.33 -17.31 -11.84
CA VAL A 129 6.73 -17.14 -12.27
C VAL A 129 7.51 -16.34 -11.23
N ARG A 130 6.93 -15.26 -10.69
CA ARG A 130 7.53 -14.47 -9.61
C ARG A 130 7.78 -15.31 -8.36
N GLU A 131 6.79 -16.05 -7.89
CA GLU A 131 6.92 -16.91 -6.69
C GLU A 131 8.00 -17.98 -6.88
N HIS A 132 8.05 -18.62 -8.05
CA HIS A 132 9.08 -19.60 -8.36
C HIS A 132 10.48 -18.98 -8.41
N LEU A 133 10.63 -17.84 -9.11
CA LEU A 133 11.90 -17.12 -9.21
C LEU A 133 12.36 -16.58 -7.86
N GLN A 134 11.45 -16.08 -7.03
CA GLN A 134 11.74 -15.65 -5.67
C GLN A 134 12.33 -16.80 -4.85
N ALA A 135 11.73 -17.99 -4.94
CA ALA A 135 12.19 -19.15 -4.21
C ALA A 135 13.58 -19.61 -4.69
N VAL A 136 13.84 -19.62 -6.00
CA VAL A 136 15.16 -19.91 -6.58
C VAL A 136 16.21 -18.90 -6.09
N LEU A 137 15.94 -17.60 -6.26
CA LEU A 137 16.86 -16.52 -5.90
C LEU A 137 17.16 -16.51 -4.40
N ARG A 138 16.12 -16.56 -3.56
CA ARG A 138 16.28 -16.57 -2.10
C ARG A 138 17.08 -17.78 -1.64
N SER A 139 16.84 -18.96 -2.23
CA SER A 139 17.56 -20.18 -1.88
C SER A 139 19.07 -20.06 -2.17
N ALA A 140 19.44 -19.53 -3.34
CA ALA A 140 20.84 -19.30 -3.69
C ALA A 140 21.50 -18.25 -2.79
N VAL A 141 20.89 -17.07 -2.66
CA VAL A 141 21.42 -15.93 -1.90
C VAL A 141 21.57 -16.25 -0.40
N SER A 142 20.56 -16.90 0.21
CA SER A 142 20.61 -17.25 1.63
C SER A 142 21.63 -18.35 1.92
N ARG A 143 21.73 -19.40 1.09
CA ARG A 143 22.75 -20.46 1.28
C ARG A 143 24.17 -19.91 1.16
N ALA A 144 24.40 -19.03 0.20
CA ALA A 144 25.70 -18.43 -0.02
C ALA A 144 26.00 -17.22 0.88
N LYS A 145 25.03 -16.79 1.70
CA LYS A 145 25.13 -15.64 2.62
C LYS A 145 25.48 -14.33 1.91
N LEU A 146 25.03 -14.18 0.66
CA LEU A 146 25.34 -13.03 -0.22
C LEU A 146 24.51 -11.78 0.09
N GLY A 147 23.44 -11.91 0.87
CA GLY A 147 22.60 -10.79 1.27
C GLY A 147 21.15 -11.18 1.48
N LYS A 148 20.21 -10.30 1.09
CA LYS A 148 18.77 -10.48 1.34
C LYS A 148 17.94 -10.16 0.10
N CYS A 149 16.89 -10.94 -0.10
CA CYS A 149 15.93 -10.74 -1.19
C CYS A 149 14.57 -10.32 -0.62
N SER A 150 13.92 -9.36 -1.28
CA SER A 150 12.60 -8.84 -0.91
C SER A 150 11.69 -8.75 -2.14
N GLY A 151 10.39 -8.54 -1.91
CA GLY A 151 9.36 -8.41 -2.95
C GLY A 151 8.25 -9.47 -2.84
N PRO A 152 7.09 -9.26 -3.51
CA PRO A 152 6.61 -7.97 -4.00
C PRO A 152 6.27 -7.03 -2.83
N ASN A 153 5.97 -5.75 -3.14
CA ASN A 153 5.50 -4.74 -2.16
C ASN A 153 6.53 -4.27 -1.13
N TYR A 154 7.81 -4.43 -1.42
CA TYR A 154 8.90 -3.87 -0.63
C TYR A 154 9.43 -2.62 -1.34
N GLY A 155 9.39 -1.48 -0.66
CA GLY A 155 9.79 -0.19 -1.24
C GLY A 155 11.28 -0.12 -1.51
N MET A 156 11.66 0.43 -2.66
CA MET A 156 13.03 0.77 -2.99
C MET A 156 13.10 2.25 -3.33
N GLN A 157 13.79 3.02 -2.49
CA GLN A 157 13.90 4.45 -2.68
C GLN A 157 14.91 4.77 -3.78
N LEU A 158 14.47 5.54 -4.76
CA LEU A 158 15.27 6.07 -5.87
C LEU A 158 15.22 7.60 -5.82
N GLY A 159 16.05 8.19 -4.96
CA GLY A 159 16.03 9.63 -4.73
C GLY A 159 14.73 10.10 -4.07
N ARG A 160 13.85 10.75 -4.84
CA ARG A 160 12.52 11.22 -4.38
C ARG A 160 11.38 10.25 -4.70
N ASP A 161 11.69 9.17 -5.40
CA ASP A 161 10.73 8.16 -5.80
C ASP A 161 10.86 6.93 -4.90
N MET A 162 9.79 6.15 -4.82
CA MET A 162 9.72 4.87 -4.13
C MET A 162 9.06 3.88 -5.08
N LEU A 163 9.85 2.97 -5.65
CA LEU A 163 9.34 1.90 -6.51
C LEU A 163 9.14 0.63 -5.70
N THR A 164 8.26 -0.27 -6.16
CA THR A 164 8.06 -1.58 -5.55
C THR A 164 8.27 -2.66 -6.60
N PRO A 165 9.55 -3.00 -6.92
CA PRO A 165 9.84 -4.03 -7.92
C PRO A 165 9.26 -5.39 -7.53
N ASP A 166 9.03 -6.26 -8.51
CA ASP A 166 8.57 -7.61 -8.22
C ASP A 166 9.53 -8.38 -7.31
N LEU A 167 10.83 -8.30 -7.61
CA LEU A 167 11.90 -8.85 -6.79
C LEU A 167 13.10 -7.91 -6.76
N LEU A 168 13.75 -7.85 -5.61
CA LEU A 168 15.04 -7.20 -5.46
C LEU A 168 15.98 -8.00 -4.57
N MET A 169 17.28 -7.79 -4.77
CA MET A 169 18.34 -8.35 -3.92
C MET A 169 19.33 -7.25 -3.50
N LEU A 170 19.57 -7.21 -2.20
CA LEU A 170 20.59 -6.40 -1.55
C LEU A 170 21.76 -7.29 -1.18
N THR A 171 22.97 -6.80 -1.43
CA THR A 171 24.21 -7.47 -1.01
C THR A 171 24.48 -7.28 0.48
N VAL A 172 25.34 -8.12 1.07
CA VAL A 172 25.80 -7.92 2.46
C VAL A 172 26.39 -6.52 2.68
N GLN A 173 27.15 -5.99 1.72
CA GLN A 173 27.76 -4.66 1.81
C GLN A 173 26.72 -3.52 1.78
N GLN A 174 25.57 -3.74 1.12
CA GLN A 174 24.45 -2.80 1.17
C GLN A 174 23.72 -2.90 2.51
N LEU A 175 23.50 -4.11 3.01
CA LEU A 175 22.85 -4.33 4.30
C LEU A 175 23.65 -3.72 5.47
N SER A 176 24.98 -3.73 5.40
CA SER A 176 25.86 -3.16 6.43
C SER A 176 25.84 -1.63 6.52
N GLN A 177 25.00 -0.95 5.75
CA GLN A 177 24.83 0.52 5.80
C GLN A 177 23.64 0.93 6.69
N ASP A 178 22.96 -0.03 7.33
CA ASP A 178 21.79 0.17 8.22
C ASP A 178 20.59 0.87 7.58
N ILE A 179 20.50 0.85 6.25
CA ILE A 179 19.44 1.47 5.43
C ILE A 179 18.35 0.48 4.98
N PHE A 180 18.34 -0.71 5.59
CA PHE A 180 17.39 -1.78 5.35
C PHE A 180 16.31 -1.75 6.43
N HIS A 181 15.06 -1.55 6.02
CA HIS A 181 13.91 -1.38 6.90
C HIS A 181 12.93 -2.54 6.75
N ASP A 182 11.93 -2.59 7.64
CA ASP A 182 10.95 -3.69 7.67
C ASP A 182 10.23 -3.88 6.32
N TYR A 183 9.97 -2.79 5.59
CA TYR A 183 9.19 -2.80 4.35
C TYR A 183 9.72 -1.90 3.23
N TYR A 184 10.90 -1.27 3.41
CA TYR A 184 11.57 -0.52 2.35
C TYR A 184 13.09 -0.45 2.53
N VAL A 185 13.81 0.02 1.53
CA VAL A 185 15.25 0.32 1.59
C VAL A 185 15.52 1.71 1.02
N GLU A 186 16.44 2.45 1.63
CA GLU A 186 16.75 3.85 1.24
C GLU A 186 17.73 3.95 0.05
N ILE A 187 18.16 2.83 -0.53
CA ILE A 187 19.09 2.78 -1.66
C ILE A 187 18.59 1.92 -2.81
N PRO A 188 19.12 2.15 -4.03
CA PRO A 188 18.96 1.21 -5.14
C PRO A 188 19.48 -0.18 -4.76
N ALA A 189 18.68 -1.21 -5.06
CA ALA A 189 19.09 -2.60 -4.90
C ALA A 189 20.22 -2.98 -5.88
N HIS A 190 20.99 -4.01 -5.53
CA HIS A 190 22.04 -4.52 -6.42
C HIS A 190 21.44 -5.22 -7.65
N LEU A 191 20.37 -5.98 -7.45
CA LEU A 191 19.60 -6.61 -8.50
C LEU A 191 18.13 -6.25 -8.35
N VAL A 192 17.51 -5.83 -9.46
CA VAL A 192 16.07 -5.67 -9.62
C VAL A 192 15.58 -6.60 -10.72
N ILE A 193 14.48 -7.31 -10.48
CA ILE A 193 13.83 -8.17 -11.47
C ILE A 193 12.35 -7.75 -11.58
N GLU A 194 11.89 -7.51 -12.80
CA GLU A 194 10.48 -7.29 -13.12
C GLU A 194 9.96 -8.46 -13.96
N ILE A 195 8.80 -9.00 -13.57
CA ILE A 195 8.10 -9.98 -14.39
C ILE A 195 7.13 -9.19 -15.26
N VAL A 196 7.37 -9.20 -16.56
CA VAL A 196 6.67 -8.35 -17.50
C VAL A 196 5.25 -8.86 -17.72
N LEU A 197 4.27 -7.97 -17.62
CA LEU A 197 2.93 -8.22 -18.14
C LEU A 197 2.88 -7.79 -19.61
N PRO A 198 2.48 -8.66 -20.57
CA PRO A 198 2.46 -8.32 -21.99
C PRO A 198 1.72 -7.02 -22.33
N GLU A 199 0.59 -6.76 -21.66
CA GLU A 199 -0.23 -5.56 -21.83
C GLU A 199 0.41 -4.29 -21.24
N GLN A 200 1.42 -4.43 -20.37
CA GLN A 200 2.12 -3.32 -19.70
C GLN A 200 3.63 -3.29 -20.01
N ARG A 201 4.07 -4.05 -21.02
CA ARG A 201 5.48 -4.24 -21.37
C ARG A 201 6.28 -2.93 -21.48
N GLU A 202 5.67 -1.88 -22.02
CA GLU A 202 6.34 -0.59 -22.16
C GLU A 202 6.70 0.06 -20.81
N VAL A 203 5.93 -0.20 -19.75
CA VAL A 203 6.21 0.32 -18.40
C VAL A 203 7.52 -0.25 -17.89
N ASP A 204 7.69 -1.58 -17.92
CA ASP A 204 8.91 -2.22 -17.42
C ASP A 204 10.10 -1.97 -18.37
N GLU A 205 9.95 -2.26 -19.67
CA GLU A 205 11.06 -2.24 -20.62
C GLU A 205 11.59 -0.83 -20.94
N LYS A 206 10.76 0.22 -20.79
CA LYS A 206 11.13 1.60 -21.11
C LYS A 206 11.11 2.50 -19.89
N VAL A 207 9.96 2.65 -19.23
CA VAL A 207 9.79 3.65 -18.16
C VAL A 207 10.64 3.30 -16.95
N ARG A 208 10.47 2.09 -16.39
CA ARG A 208 11.23 1.63 -15.22
C ARG A 208 12.70 1.44 -15.53
N ARG A 209 13.04 0.90 -16.70
CA ARG A 209 14.44 0.76 -17.11
C ARG A 209 15.19 2.10 -17.06
N VAL A 210 14.57 3.19 -17.55
CA VAL A 210 15.18 4.53 -17.47
C VAL A 210 15.34 4.98 -16.02
N MET A 211 14.36 4.74 -15.15
CA MET A 211 14.46 5.08 -13.72
C MET A 211 15.58 4.29 -13.02
N TYR A 212 15.68 2.99 -13.26
CA TYR A 212 16.73 2.12 -12.72
C TYR A 212 18.11 2.51 -13.26
N GLU A 213 18.21 2.88 -14.54
CA GLU A 213 19.45 3.35 -15.16
C GLU A 213 19.93 4.67 -14.53
N GLN A 214 19.03 5.63 -14.35
CA GLN A 214 19.31 6.90 -13.69
C GLN A 214 19.72 6.71 -12.22
N ALA A 215 19.11 5.74 -11.54
CA ALA A 215 19.45 5.35 -10.18
C ALA A 215 20.67 4.43 -10.09
N GLN A 216 21.29 4.04 -11.21
CA GLN A 216 22.47 3.20 -11.27
C GLN A 216 22.29 1.82 -10.61
N VAL A 217 21.08 1.25 -10.70
CA VAL A 217 20.83 -0.14 -10.25
C VAL A 217 21.76 -1.08 -11.03
N ALA A 218 22.63 -1.80 -10.32
CA ALA A 218 23.75 -2.52 -10.95
C ALA A 218 23.29 -3.58 -11.95
N HIS A 219 22.23 -4.33 -11.60
CA HIS A 219 21.64 -5.35 -12.46
C HIS A 219 20.12 -5.17 -12.55
N TYR A 220 19.61 -5.13 -13.77
CA TYR A 220 18.18 -5.06 -14.03
C TYR A 220 17.77 -6.19 -14.97
N TRP A 221 16.84 -7.04 -14.53
CA TRP A 221 16.36 -8.17 -15.32
C TRP A 221 14.87 -7.99 -15.63
N THR A 222 14.48 -8.33 -16.86
CA THR A 222 13.06 -8.52 -17.21
C THR A 222 12.80 -9.97 -17.55
N VAL A 223 11.63 -10.46 -17.12
CA VAL A 223 11.20 -11.84 -17.37
C VAL A 223 9.87 -11.80 -18.08
N ASP A 224 9.82 -12.31 -19.31
CA ASP A 224 8.57 -12.51 -20.02
C ASP A 224 8.00 -13.90 -19.69
N PRO A 225 6.89 -14.01 -18.94
CA PRO A 225 6.31 -15.30 -18.57
C PRO A 225 5.63 -16.01 -19.74
N VAL A 226 5.31 -15.31 -20.83
CA VAL A 226 4.63 -15.85 -22.01
C VAL A 226 5.66 -16.40 -22.99
N GLU A 227 6.63 -15.57 -23.35
CA GLU A 227 7.70 -15.95 -24.28
C GLU A 227 8.79 -16.80 -23.61
N LYS A 228 8.75 -16.90 -22.26
CA LYS A 228 9.74 -17.60 -21.43
C LYS A 228 11.16 -17.09 -21.66
N GLN A 229 11.31 -15.77 -21.67
CA GLN A 229 12.58 -15.11 -21.96
C GLN A 229 13.04 -14.26 -20.78
N PHE A 230 14.34 -14.28 -20.54
CA PHE A 230 15.02 -13.35 -19.66
C PHE A 230 15.79 -12.35 -20.50
N GLN A 231 15.72 -11.07 -20.14
CA GLN A 231 16.67 -10.07 -20.59
C GLN A 231 17.47 -9.57 -19.41
N PHE A 232 18.78 -9.46 -19.60
CA PHE A 232 19.71 -9.04 -18.56
C PHE A 232 20.30 -7.69 -18.94
N TRP A 233 20.32 -6.76 -18.00
CA TRP A 233 20.97 -5.46 -18.14
C TRP A 233 21.96 -5.28 -17.01
N ARG A 234 23.16 -4.80 -17.35
CA ARG A 234 24.23 -4.46 -16.40
C ARG A 234 24.57 -2.98 -16.54
N TRP A 235 24.55 -2.26 -15.43
CA TRP A 235 24.93 -0.86 -15.41
C TRP A 235 26.44 -0.70 -15.61
N THR A 236 26.80 0.29 -16.41
CA THR A 236 28.18 0.73 -16.65
C THR A 236 28.22 2.26 -16.68
N PRO A 237 29.40 2.91 -16.60
CA PRO A 237 29.51 4.35 -16.80
C PRO A 237 28.93 4.85 -18.13
N GLU A 238 28.86 3.99 -19.15
CA GLU A 238 28.26 4.27 -20.46
C GLU A 238 26.73 4.04 -20.51
N GLY A 239 26.11 3.64 -19.40
CA GLY A 239 24.70 3.26 -19.29
C GLY A 239 24.48 1.75 -19.24
N TYR A 240 23.24 1.30 -19.42
CA TYR A 240 22.90 -0.12 -19.40
C TYR A 240 23.42 -0.86 -20.63
N GLN A 241 24.20 -1.92 -20.39
CA GLN A 241 24.67 -2.86 -21.42
C GLN A 241 23.90 -4.18 -21.32
N PRO A 242 23.55 -4.81 -22.45
CA PRO A 242 22.91 -6.12 -22.45
C PRO A 242 23.86 -7.18 -21.90
N GLY A 243 23.37 -7.96 -20.94
CA GLY A 243 24.04 -9.14 -20.43
C GLY A 243 23.82 -10.33 -21.36
N GLN A 244 24.87 -11.10 -21.62
CA GLN A 244 24.80 -12.30 -22.45
C GLN A 244 25.00 -13.57 -21.62
N LEU A 245 24.35 -14.64 -22.09
CA LEU A 245 24.65 -15.99 -21.63
C LEU A 245 26.02 -16.42 -22.17
N ASP A 246 26.76 -17.17 -21.38
CA ASP A 246 27.99 -17.80 -21.86
C ASP A 246 27.72 -19.11 -22.62
N SER A 247 28.80 -19.82 -22.98
CA SER A 247 28.74 -21.07 -23.73
C SER A 247 27.94 -22.17 -23.05
N ASP A 248 27.75 -22.09 -21.73
CA ASP A 248 27.01 -23.06 -20.93
C ASP A 248 25.54 -22.66 -20.77
N GLY A 249 25.08 -21.63 -21.52
CA GLY A 249 23.71 -21.14 -21.47
C GLY A 249 23.35 -20.45 -20.14
N CYS A 250 24.34 -19.98 -19.41
CA CYS A 250 24.17 -19.42 -18.07
C CYS A 250 24.61 -17.95 -18.04
N TYR A 251 23.89 -17.14 -17.27
CA TYR A 251 24.24 -15.75 -16.99
C TYR A 251 25.15 -15.67 -15.77
N ARG A 252 26.34 -15.09 -15.92
CA ARG A 252 27.34 -14.86 -14.86
C ARG A 252 27.70 -13.38 -14.68
N GLY A 253 26.71 -12.51 -14.87
CA GLY A 253 26.91 -11.07 -14.66
C GLY A 253 26.93 -10.65 -13.19
N LEU A 254 26.33 -11.45 -12.30
CA LEU A 254 26.32 -11.23 -10.86
C LEU A 254 27.55 -11.87 -10.22
N GLU A 255 28.21 -11.15 -9.31
CA GLU A 255 29.36 -11.68 -8.58
C GLU A 255 28.94 -12.89 -7.73
N PHE A 256 29.77 -13.94 -7.73
CA PHE A 256 29.56 -15.19 -6.99
C PHE A 256 28.27 -15.96 -7.34
N MET A 257 27.55 -15.60 -8.40
CA MET A 257 26.31 -16.27 -8.80
C MET A 257 26.29 -16.63 -10.28
N SER A 258 25.61 -17.73 -10.60
CA SER A 258 25.26 -18.06 -11.99
C SER A 258 23.79 -18.47 -12.09
N PHE A 259 23.15 -18.10 -13.20
CA PHE A 259 21.73 -18.37 -13.44
C PHE A 259 21.51 -19.02 -14.81
N SER A 260 20.77 -20.12 -14.87
CA SER A 260 20.37 -20.78 -16.11
C SER A 260 18.88 -20.57 -16.39
N PRO A 261 18.51 -19.76 -17.40
CA PRO A 261 17.13 -19.61 -17.83
C PRO A 261 16.48 -20.93 -18.27
N GLU A 262 17.23 -21.80 -18.94
CA GLU A 262 16.73 -23.10 -19.42
C GLU A 262 16.32 -24.00 -18.26
N ILE A 263 17.19 -24.14 -17.25
CA ILE A 263 16.90 -24.95 -16.06
C ILE A 263 15.76 -24.32 -15.24
N PHE A 264 15.70 -22.99 -15.15
CA PHE A 264 14.60 -22.29 -14.51
C PHE A 264 13.24 -22.67 -15.10
N TRP A 265 13.09 -22.56 -16.43
CA TRP A 265 11.83 -22.89 -17.09
C TRP A 265 11.51 -24.38 -17.02
N LEU A 266 12.51 -25.25 -17.14
CA LEU A 266 12.32 -26.70 -16.97
C LEU A 266 11.80 -27.03 -15.56
N GLY A 267 12.39 -26.41 -14.52
CA GLY A 267 11.98 -26.58 -13.13
C GLY A 267 10.57 -26.05 -12.87
N TYR A 268 10.23 -24.89 -13.45
CA TYR A 268 8.90 -24.29 -13.38
C TYR A 268 7.82 -25.18 -14.01
N GLU A 269 8.06 -25.71 -15.21
CA GLU A 269 7.11 -26.58 -15.92
C GLU A 269 6.87 -27.92 -15.23
N GLN A 270 7.87 -28.41 -14.51
CA GLN A 270 7.81 -29.68 -13.78
C GLN A 270 7.31 -29.51 -12.33
N ASP A 271 6.97 -28.29 -11.91
CA ASP A 271 6.57 -27.94 -10.53
C ASP A 271 7.57 -28.45 -9.48
N VAL A 272 8.86 -28.41 -9.82
CA VAL A 272 9.93 -28.91 -8.95
C VAL A 272 10.36 -27.82 -7.99
N LEU A 273 10.19 -28.09 -6.70
CA LEU A 273 10.60 -27.19 -5.65
C LEU A 273 12.13 -26.94 -5.69
N PRO A 274 12.58 -25.68 -5.53
CA PRO A 274 14.00 -25.33 -5.72
C PRO A 274 14.96 -25.99 -4.72
N TYR A 275 14.45 -26.52 -3.61
CA TYR A 275 15.24 -27.27 -2.62
C TYR A 275 15.36 -28.77 -2.92
N THR A 276 14.58 -29.30 -3.86
CA THR A 276 14.63 -30.71 -4.29
C THR A 276 15.23 -30.89 -5.69
N GLN A 277 15.55 -29.80 -6.40
CA GLN A 277 16.17 -29.87 -7.72
C GLN A 277 17.57 -30.48 -7.61
N THR A 278 17.84 -31.49 -8.43
CA THR A 278 19.18 -32.09 -8.59
C THR A 278 20.13 -31.16 -9.34
N LEU A 279 19.59 -30.30 -10.20
CA LEU A 279 20.32 -29.28 -10.95
C LEU A 279 19.66 -27.92 -10.69
N PRO A 280 20.23 -27.06 -9.83
CA PRO A 280 19.59 -25.80 -9.46
C PRO A 280 19.68 -24.78 -10.60
N ALA A 281 18.59 -24.05 -10.85
CA ALA A 281 18.56 -22.96 -11.82
C ALA A 281 19.48 -21.79 -11.45
N MET A 282 19.80 -21.61 -10.17
CA MET A 282 20.73 -20.62 -9.68
C MET A 282 21.74 -21.25 -8.71
N THR A 283 23.02 -21.04 -8.98
CA THR A 283 24.12 -21.44 -8.09
C THR A 283 24.79 -20.20 -7.51
N ALA A 284 25.36 -20.35 -6.32
CA ALA A 284 26.06 -19.29 -5.63
C ALA A 284 27.24 -19.86 -4.84
N GLU A 285 28.35 -19.12 -4.78
CA GLU A 285 29.54 -19.50 -4.01
C GLU A 285 29.41 -19.03 -2.55
N GLU A 286 29.56 -19.97 -1.60
CA GLU A 286 29.40 -19.66 -0.17
C GLU A 286 30.47 -18.69 0.33
N GLN A 287 30.00 -17.63 1.00
CA GLN A 287 30.87 -16.65 1.63
C GLN A 287 31.22 -17.04 3.08
N PRO A 288 32.48 -16.85 3.50
CA PRO A 288 32.94 -17.28 4.82
C PRO A 288 32.32 -16.45 5.97
N SER A 289 32.09 -15.17 5.74
CA SER A 289 31.64 -14.23 6.77
C SER A 289 30.20 -14.50 7.21
N GLN A 290 29.99 -14.59 8.52
CA GLN A 290 28.65 -14.73 9.12
C GLN A 290 28.10 -13.35 9.48
N TRP A 291 26.80 -13.16 9.29
CA TRP A 291 26.12 -11.92 9.64
C TRP A 291 24.67 -12.19 10.04
N THR A 292 24.10 -11.25 10.78
CA THR A 292 22.70 -11.26 11.21
C THR A 292 22.08 -9.87 11.08
N ILE A 293 20.75 -9.81 11.08
CA ILE A 293 20.00 -8.57 11.23
C ILE A 293 19.19 -8.70 12.52
N GLU A 294 19.39 -7.76 13.44
CA GLU A 294 18.74 -7.73 14.74
C GLU A 294 17.82 -6.52 14.85
N GLN A 295 16.74 -6.66 15.62
CA GLN A 295 15.90 -5.53 16.01
C GLN A 295 16.50 -4.89 17.27
N MET A 296 16.98 -3.66 17.15
CA MET A 296 17.57 -2.90 18.24
C MET A 296 16.76 -1.64 18.54
N PRO A 297 16.74 -1.13 19.78
CA PRO A 297 16.09 0.15 20.08
C PRO A 297 16.63 1.28 19.19
N GLY A 298 15.76 1.93 18.43
CA GLY A 298 16.10 2.99 17.48
C GLY A 298 14.86 3.53 16.76
N MET A 299 14.91 4.80 16.37
CA MET A 299 13.83 5.38 15.55
C MET A 299 14.03 5.05 14.08
N GLU A 300 12.93 4.69 13.42
CA GLU A 300 12.89 4.37 12.00
C GLU A 300 11.64 5.01 11.38
N LEU A 301 11.78 5.53 10.16
CA LEU A 301 10.63 6.01 9.41
C LEU A 301 9.74 4.80 9.07
N GLY A 302 8.58 4.76 9.73
CA GLY A 302 7.63 3.65 9.74
C GLY A 302 6.18 4.10 9.47
N TYR A 303 5.24 3.17 9.32
CA TYR A 303 3.82 3.47 9.14
C TYR A 303 3.28 4.25 10.35
N GLY A 304 2.73 5.44 10.11
CA GLY A 304 2.25 6.37 11.14
C GLY A 304 3.35 7.13 11.89
N THR A 305 4.56 7.23 11.35
CA THR A 305 5.65 8.02 11.94
C THR A 305 5.46 9.52 11.72
N VAL A 306 4.95 9.91 10.56
CA VAL A 306 4.56 11.28 10.22
C VAL A 306 3.05 11.43 10.45
N PRO A 307 2.60 12.47 11.17
CA PRO A 307 1.17 12.75 11.35
C PRO A 307 0.44 12.82 10.01
N PHE A 308 -0.76 12.24 9.97
CA PHE A 308 -1.54 12.17 8.74
C PHE A 308 -2.28 13.49 8.49
N ARG A 309 -1.59 14.43 7.83
CA ARG A 309 -2.09 15.78 7.52
C ARG A 309 -1.95 16.07 6.02
N PRO A 310 -2.73 15.41 5.15
CA PRO A 310 -2.63 15.59 3.70
C PRO A 310 -3.01 17.01 3.29
N ILE A 311 -2.31 17.54 2.28
CA ILE A 311 -2.60 18.85 1.69
C ILE A 311 -3.26 18.61 0.33
N VAL A 312 -4.59 18.78 0.27
CA VAL A 312 -5.36 18.61 -0.96
C VAL A 312 -5.74 19.99 -1.51
N SER A 313 -5.60 20.16 -2.82
CA SER A 313 -5.89 21.42 -3.51
C SER A 313 -6.53 21.17 -4.87
N LEU A 314 -6.96 22.26 -5.53
CA LEU A 314 -7.54 22.20 -6.88
C LEU A 314 -6.67 21.46 -7.90
N THR A 315 -5.36 21.58 -7.78
CA THR A 315 -4.36 20.88 -8.61
C THR A 315 -3.57 19.88 -7.79
N ALA A 316 -2.87 18.96 -8.47
CA ALA A 316 -2.00 17.99 -7.83
C ALA A 316 -0.98 18.65 -6.88
N GLN A 317 -0.69 17.95 -5.77
CA GLN A 317 0.25 18.31 -4.72
C GLN A 317 1.26 17.17 -4.55
N SER A 318 2.53 17.51 -4.37
CA SER A 318 3.60 16.53 -4.21
C SER A 318 3.50 15.84 -2.85
N ILE A 319 3.64 14.52 -2.86
CA ILE A 319 3.84 13.68 -1.69
C ILE A 319 5.35 13.46 -1.52
N SER A 320 5.87 13.59 -0.30
CA SER A 320 7.28 13.28 0.00
C SER A 320 7.48 11.78 0.28
N VAL A 321 8.73 11.31 0.27
CA VAL A 321 9.04 9.91 0.62
C VAL A 321 8.61 9.61 2.06
N GLU A 322 8.86 10.52 2.99
CA GLU A 322 8.48 10.37 4.40
C GLU A 322 6.96 10.27 4.58
N GLN A 323 6.22 11.09 3.83
CA GLN A 323 4.76 11.03 3.78
C GLN A 323 4.29 9.70 3.19
N PHE A 324 4.84 9.28 2.06
CA PHE A 324 4.48 8.01 1.43
C PHE A 324 4.76 6.82 2.34
N VAL A 325 5.98 6.70 2.88
CA VAL A 325 6.36 5.59 3.78
C VAL A 325 5.52 5.56 5.05
N SER A 326 5.12 6.73 5.56
CA SER A 326 4.30 6.83 6.78
C SER A 326 2.81 6.61 6.54
N TRP A 327 2.29 7.00 5.37
CA TRP A 327 0.84 7.02 5.12
C TRP A 327 0.37 5.86 4.25
N CYS A 328 1.25 5.33 3.39
CA CYS A 328 0.91 4.24 2.50
C CYS A 328 0.52 2.99 3.29
N PRO A 329 -0.68 2.42 3.03
CA PRO A 329 -1.09 1.19 3.68
C PRO A 329 -0.29 -0.01 3.17
N GLU A 330 -0.41 -1.13 3.88
CA GLU A 330 -0.05 -2.42 3.31
C GLU A 330 -0.84 -2.65 2.00
N THR A 331 -0.19 -3.24 1.00
CA THR A 331 -0.70 -3.49 -0.35
C THR A 331 -1.80 -4.56 -0.44
N LYS A 332 -2.44 -4.91 0.67
CA LYS A 332 -3.59 -5.82 0.68
C LYS A 332 -4.83 -5.09 0.19
N LEU A 333 -5.17 -5.31 -1.08
CA LEU A 333 -6.48 -4.99 -1.65
C LEU A 333 -7.46 -6.09 -1.26
N GLU A 334 -8.28 -5.85 -0.23
CA GLU A 334 -9.26 -6.79 0.26
C GLU A 334 -10.66 -6.47 -0.29
N GLY A 335 -11.20 -7.41 -1.09
CA GLY A 335 -12.64 -7.61 -1.28
C GLY A 335 -13.43 -6.64 -2.18
N PRO A 336 -14.39 -7.15 -2.99
CA PRO A 336 -15.51 -6.36 -3.52
C PRO A 336 -16.56 -6.05 -2.42
N PRO A 337 -17.45 -5.05 -2.59
CA PRO A 337 -17.71 -4.32 -3.83
C PRO A 337 -16.87 -3.05 -4.06
N PHE A 338 -15.92 -2.72 -3.17
CA PHE A 338 -15.08 -1.53 -3.28
C PHE A 338 -13.76 -1.70 -2.52
N PRO A 339 -12.68 -1.00 -2.90
CA PRO A 339 -11.35 -1.24 -2.34
C PRO A 339 -11.32 -1.01 -0.82
N LEU A 340 -10.89 -2.05 -0.08
CA LEU A 340 -10.37 -1.93 1.28
C LEU A 340 -8.85 -2.11 1.21
N LEU A 341 -8.09 -1.09 1.63
CA LEU A 341 -6.63 -1.07 1.56
C LEU A 341 -6.06 -1.02 2.97
N GLY A 342 -5.62 -2.16 3.50
CA GLY A 342 -5.06 -2.21 4.86
C GLY A 342 -6.03 -1.70 5.94
N GLY A 343 -7.34 -1.98 5.77
CA GLY A 343 -8.40 -1.52 6.68
C GLY A 343 -8.90 -0.10 6.40
N GLU A 344 -9.78 0.44 7.26
CA GLU A 344 -10.40 1.75 7.04
C GLU A 344 -9.38 2.89 7.04
N THR A 345 -8.43 2.87 7.98
CA THR A 345 -7.35 3.87 8.07
C THR A 345 -6.47 3.87 6.82
N GLY A 346 -6.13 2.68 6.31
CA GLY A 346 -5.32 2.57 5.11
C GLY A 346 -6.07 3.05 3.86
N THR A 347 -7.36 2.73 3.74
CA THR A 347 -8.24 3.26 2.68
C THR A 347 -8.34 4.79 2.75
N ARG A 348 -8.55 5.35 3.95
CA ARG A 348 -8.56 6.80 4.19
C ARG A 348 -7.28 7.44 3.68
N ASN A 349 -6.13 6.86 4.02
CA ASN A 349 -4.83 7.38 3.62
C ASN A 349 -4.60 7.29 2.11
N ALA A 350 -4.98 6.17 1.48
CA ALA A 350 -4.88 5.99 0.04
C ALA A 350 -5.78 6.96 -0.73
N ILE A 351 -7.01 7.22 -0.26
CA ILE A 351 -7.90 8.25 -0.84
C ILE A 351 -7.23 9.61 -0.80
N ALA A 352 -6.66 10.02 0.35
CA ALA A 352 -6.00 11.31 0.46
C ALA A 352 -4.78 11.43 -0.45
N MET A 353 -3.94 10.41 -0.53
CA MET A 353 -2.78 10.41 -1.43
C MET A 353 -3.21 10.43 -2.92
N ALA A 354 -4.29 9.74 -3.28
CA ALA A 354 -4.86 9.82 -4.63
C ALA A 354 -5.39 11.24 -4.93
N LEU A 355 -6.08 11.88 -3.96
CA LEU A 355 -6.53 13.27 -4.08
C LEU A 355 -5.35 14.25 -4.23
N MET A 356 -4.27 14.06 -3.46
CA MET A 356 -3.05 14.85 -3.63
C MET A 356 -2.48 14.66 -5.03
N SER A 357 -2.44 13.43 -5.54
CA SER A 357 -1.81 13.12 -6.84
C SER A 357 -2.60 13.63 -8.05
N LEU A 358 -3.93 13.67 -7.96
CA LEU A 358 -4.83 14.07 -9.05
C LEU A 358 -5.28 15.53 -8.95
N GLY A 359 -5.42 16.05 -7.73
CA GLY A 359 -6.10 17.32 -7.45
C GLY A 359 -7.62 17.22 -7.53
N LEU A 360 -8.30 18.21 -6.95
CA LEU A 360 -9.77 18.21 -6.89
C LEU A 360 -10.43 18.34 -8.27
N VAL A 361 -9.86 19.15 -9.18
CA VAL A 361 -10.44 19.38 -10.52
C VAL A 361 -10.51 18.11 -11.35
N GLU A 362 -9.51 17.23 -11.23
CA GLU A 362 -9.55 15.93 -11.90
C GLU A 362 -10.46 14.95 -11.17
N THR A 363 -10.41 14.94 -9.84
CA THR A 363 -11.21 14.05 -8.99
C THR A 363 -12.71 14.17 -9.27
N VAL A 364 -13.23 15.41 -9.40
CA VAL A 364 -14.68 15.60 -9.58
C VAL A 364 -15.21 15.02 -10.89
N LYS A 365 -14.35 14.72 -11.86
CA LYS A 365 -14.73 14.06 -13.13
C LYS A 365 -14.90 12.55 -13.00
N LEU A 366 -14.42 11.94 -11.91
CA LEU A 366 -14.40 10.48 -11.76
C LEU A 366 -15.79 9.88 -11.47
N VAL A 367 -16.72 10.69 -10.97
CA VAL A 367 -18.10 10.28 -10.67
C VAL A 367 -19.08 11.37 -11.11
N ALA A 368 -20.36 11.01 -11.24
CA ALA A 368 -21.39 11.91 -11.75
C ALA A 368 -21.50 13.21 -10.94
N GLY A 369 -21.60 14.35 -11.64
CA GLY A 369 -21.74 15.68 -11.02
C GLY A 369 -22.91 15.78 -10.02
N TYR A 370 -24.01 15.09 -10.27
CA TYR A 370 -25.15 15.01 -9.36
C TYR A 370 -24.77 14.46 -7.97
N GLU A 371 -23.92 13.43 -7.91
CA GLU A 371 -23.49 12.84 -6.63
C GLU A 371 -22.65 13.82 -5.81
N TRP A 372 -21.81 14.63 -6.48
CA TRP A 372 -21.05 15.70 -5.83
C TRP A 372 -21.96 16.78 -5.26
N VAL A 373 -22.87 17.33 -6.07
CA VAL A 373 -23.79 18.40 -5.64
C VAL A 373 -24.64 17.94 -4.46
N ARG A 374 -25.18 16.71 -4.55
CA ARG A 374 -25.96 16.09 -3.47
C ARG A 374 -25.13 15.96 -2.19
N SER A 375 -23.93 15.39 -2.29
CA SER A 375 -23.06 15.11 -1.13
C SER A 375 -22.53 16.39 -0.48
N LEU A 376 -22.09 17.37 -1.27
CA LEU A 376 -21.61 18.67 -0.75
C LEU A 376 -22.70 19.41 0.01
N ARG A 377 -23.94 19.42 -0.49
CA ARG A 377 -25.09 19.99 0.23
C ARG A 377 -25.38 19.24 1.53
N GLN A 378 -25.29 17.91 1.50
CA GLN A 378 -25.49 17.10 2.70
C GLN A 378 -24.42 17.38 3.76
N VAL A 379 -23.14 17.46 3.36
CA VAL A 379 -22.03 17.81 4.25
C VAL A 379 -22.19 19.23 4.80
N ALA A 380 -22.60 20.20 3.98
CA ALA A 380 -22.87 21.56 4.44
C ALA A 380 -23.94 21.60 5.54
N ARG A 381 -25.03 20.83 5.40
CA ARG A 381 -26.05 20.69 6.45
C ARG A 381 -25.51 20.02 7.71
N TYR A 382 -24.66 19.00 7.57
CA TYR A 382 -24.00 18.39 8.72
C TYR A 382 -23.12 19.39 9.47
N GLN A 383 -22.38 20.24 8.75
CA GLN A 383 -21.54 21.29 9.36
C GLN A 383 -22.37 22.33 10.14
N GLN A 384 -23.60 22.66 9.70
CA GLN A 384 -24.49 23.57 10.44
C GLN A 384 -24.89 23.05 11.82
N THR A 385 -24.87 21.73 12.02
CA THR A 385 -25.22 21.08 13.30
C THR A 385 -23.99 20.55 14.04
N ASP A 386 -22.78 20.90 13.58
CA ASP A 386 -21.53 20.34 14.10
C ASP A 386 -21.36 20.60 15.60
N SER A 387 -21.66 21.82 16.06
CA SER A 387 -21.52 22.19 17.48
C SER A 387 -22.38 21.31 18.40
N GLN A 388 -23.62 20.99 18.00
CA GLN A 388 -24.50 20.11 18.76
C GLN A 388 -24.00 18.66 18.75
N ARG A 389 -23.56 18.17 17.59
CA ARG A 389 -22.99 16.82 17.46
C ARG A 389 -21.72 16.67 18.29
N ARG A 390 -20.85 17.67 18.25
CA ARG A 390 -19.60 17.70 19.00
C ARG A 390 -19.84 17.71 20.50
N GLU A 391 -20.85 18.42 20.99
CA GLU A 391 -21.23 18.39 22.40
C GLU A 391 -21.63 16.97 22.83
N ILE A 392 -22.40 16.26 22.00
CA ILE A 392 -22.77 14.86 22.26
C ILE A 392 -21.52 13.96 22.29
N TRP A 393 -20.59 14.14 21.36
CA TRP A 393 -19.36 13.35 21.33
C TRP A 393 -18.46 13.64 22.53
N TRP A 394 -18.36 14.92 22.95
CA TRP A 394 -17.65 15.32 24.16
C TRP A 394 -18.24 14.70 25.41
N GLN A 395 -19.57 14.70 25.53
CA GLN A 395 -20.24 14.05 26.66
C GLN A 395 -19.92 12.56 26.68
N GLN A 396 -20.03 11.88 25.54
CA GLN A 396 -19.72 10.45 25.48
C GLN A 396 -18.25 10.15 25.78
N ALA A 397 -17.32 10.97 25.30
CA ALA A 397 -15.89 10.83 25.58
C ALA A 397 -15.62 10.92 27.09
N ARG A 398 -16.25 11.89 27.78
CA ARG A 398 -16.15 12.05 29.24
C ARG A 398 -16.76 10.88 30.00
N ASP A 399 -17.94 10.40 29.58
CA ASP A 399 -18.61 9.26 30.21
C ASP A 399 -17.74 7.99 30.12
N VAL A 400 -17.17 7.73 28.94
CA VAL A 400 -16.26 6.59 28.70
C VAL A 400 -14.97 6.75 29.52
N ALA A 401 -14.38 7.95 29.55
CA ALA A 401 -13.17 8.23 30.33
C ALA A 401 -13.39 8.00 31.83
N ALA A 402 -14.53 8.46 32.37
CA ALA A 402 -14.91 8.24 33.77
C ALA A 402 -15.07 6.73 34.07
N GLY A 403 -15.73 5.98 33.19
CA GLY A 403 -15.87 4.52 33.32
C GLY A 403 -14.54 3.77 33.28
N LEU A 404 -13.64 4.13 32.35
CA LEU A 404 -12.29 3.57 32.26
C LEU A 404 -11.51 3.72 33.57
N LYS A 405 -11.62 4.88 34.22
CA LYS A 405 -10.94 5.10 35.51
C LYS A 405 -11.63 4.40 36.67
N ALA A 406 -12.96 4.55 36.79
CA ALA A 406 -13.71 4.06 37.94
C ALA A 406 -13.86 2.53 37.97
N GLU A 407 -14.07 1.90 36.81
CA GLU A 407 -14.40 0.48 36.70
C GLU A 407 -13.21 -0.38 36.30
N HIS A 408 -12.25 0.21 35.56
CA HIS A 408 -11.11 -0.52 35.02
C HIS A 408 -9.75 -0.11 35.62
N GLY A 409 -9.73 0.89 36.51
CA GLY A 409 -8.51 1.29 37.23
C GLY A 409 -7.45 1.94 36.35
N ILE A 410 -7.82 2.48 35.19
CA ILE A 410 -6.92 3.23 34.30
C ILE A 410 -6.47 4.50 35.03
N GLY A 411 -5.16 4.78 35.08
CA GLY A 411 -4.63 5.93 35.83
C GLY A 411 -4.97 7.29 35.21
N GLY A 412 -5.12 7.35 33.88
CA GLY A 412 -5.71 8.52 33.24
C GLY A 412 -6.10 8.34 31.77
N VAL A 413 -6.90 9.29 31.31
CA VAL A 413 -7.51 9.31 29.97
C VAL A 413 -7.47 10.73 29.41
N GLY A 414 -7.00 10.85 28.18
CA GLY A 414 -7.00 12.06 27.38
C GLY A 414 -7.69 11.84 26.05
N VAL A 415 -7.90 12.93 25.31
CA VAL A 415 -8.49 12.91 23.96
C VAL A 415 -7.63 13.70 22.99
N ILE A 416 -7.47 13.19 21.77
CA ILE A 416 -6.75 13.80 20.65
C ILE A 416 -7.63 13.79 19.38
N GLY A 417 -7.11 14.36 18.28
CA GLY A 417 -7.74 14.31 16.97
C GLY A 417 -8.99 15.19 16.81
N ALA A 418 -9.97 14.71 16.06
CA ALA A 418 -11.09 15.52 15.54
C ALA A 418 -11.92 16.26 16.62
N LEU A 419 -11.97 15.76 17.85
CA LEU A 419 -12.71 16.40 18.94
C LEU A 419 -12.06 17.69 19.45
N VAL A 420 -10.72 17.73 19.41
CA VAL A 420 -9.92 18.86 19.92
C VAL A 420 -9.57 19.87 18.83
N GLU A 421 -9.62 19.47 17.56
CA GLU A 421 -9.39 20.37 16.42
C GLU A 421 -10.55 21.33 16.16
N ASP A 422 -10.27 22.53 15.62
CA ASP A 422 -11.29 23.53 15.22
C ASP A 422 -11.96 23.23 13.85
N ARG A 423 -11.84 21.99 13.36
CA ARG A 423 -12.40 21.58 12.06
C ARG A 423 -13.70 20.81 12.27
N PRO A 424 -14.73 20.97 11.40
CA PRO A 424 -15.98 20.22 11.53
C PRO A 424 -15.77 18.70 11.50
N LEU A 425 -16.59 17.96 12.26
CA LEU A 425 -16.60 16.51 12.25
C LEU A 425 -17.05 16.01 10.87
N ASN A 426 -16.28 15.09 10.30
CA ASN A 426 -16.46 14.56 8.96
C ASN A 426 -16.56 13.02 8.96
N ARG A 427 -16.51 12.40 7.76
CA ARG A 427 -16.66 10.94 7.57
C ARG A 427 -15.63 10.13 8.37
N TRP A 428 -14.42 10.67 8.51
CA TRP A 428 -13.27 10.02 9.15
C TRP A 428 -13.06 10.44 10.60
N SER A 429 -13.94 11.28 11.16
CA SER A 429 -13.82 11.69 12.55
C SER A 429 -14.18 10.54 13.49
N GLN A 430 -13.38 10.40 14.56
CA GLN A 430 -13.59 9.44 15.64
C GLN A 430 -13.31 10.11 16.99
N ILE A 431 -13.89 9.54 18.05
CA ILE A 431 -13.50 9.88 19.43
C ILE A 431 -12.23 9.09 19.74
N HIS A 432 -11.09 9.75 19.64
CA HIS A 432 -9.78 9.13 19.87
C HIS A 432 -9.33 9.37 21.31
N LEU A 433 -9.47 8.35 22.14
CA LEU A 433 -9.04 8.36 23.54
C LEU A 433 -7.64 7.79 23.68
N VAL A 434 -6.83 8.44 24.51
CA VAL A 434 -5.48 8.01 24.87
C VAL A 434 -5.47 7.65 26.34
N ILE A 435 -5.03 6.44 26.67
CA ILE A 435 -5.01 5.91 28.04
C ILE A 435 -3.59 5.65 28.52
N TRP A 436 -3.34 5.84 29.82
CA TRP A 436 -2.06 5.55 30.46
C TRP A 436 -2.25 4.93 31.84
N ASP A 437 -1.16 4.37 32.38
CA ASP A 437 -1.17 3.50 33.57
C ASP A 437 -2.23 2.40 33.45
N VAL A 438 -2.19 1.66 32.33
CA VAL A 438 -3.16 0.62 32.02
C VAL A 438 -2.84 -0.64 32.84
N PRO A 439 -3.77 -1.16 33.66
CA PRO A 439 -3.55 -2.39 34.42
C PRO A 439 -3.30 -3.61 33.54
N GLU A 440 -2.42 -4.53 33.96
CA GLU A 440 -2.05 -5.74 33.17
C GLU A 440 -3.25 -6.65 32.83
N ASN A 441 -4.27 -6.65 33.70
CA ASN A 441 -5.49 -7.43 33.51
C ASN A 441 -6.49 -6.74 32.56
N PHE A 442 -6.32 -5.46 32.22
CA PHE A 442 -7.19 -4.76 31.30
C PHE A 442 -7.00 -5.31 29.88
N LYS A 443 -8.10 -5.78 29.28
CA LYS A 443 -8.10 -6.30 27.91
C LYS A 443 -8.80 -5.30 27.01
N LEU A 444 -7.99 -4.50 26.31
CA LEU A 444 -8.45 -3.47 25.37
C LEU A 444 -9.55 -3.99 24.42
N TRP A 445 -9.32 -5.11 23.76
CA TRP A 445 -10.26 -5.70 22.81
C TRP A 445 -11.61 -6.10 23.42
N GLN A 446 -11.67 -6.44 24.72
CA GLN A 446 -12.94 -6.72 25.41
C GLN A 446 -13.69 -5.43 25.70
N PHE A 447 -12.97 -4.40 26.14
CA PHE A 447 -13.55 -3.09 26.39
C PHE A 447 -14.11 -2.45 25.12
N TRP A 448 -13.46 -2.64 23.97
CA TRP A 448 -14.00 -2.17 22.69
C TRP A 448 -15.42 -2.67 22.41
N GLN A 449 -15.80 -3.84 22.92
CA GLN A 449 -17.15 -4.40 22.75
C GLN A 449 -18.20 -3.71 23.64
N THR A 450 -17.79 -2.99 24.68
CA THR A 450 -18.68 -2.24 25.58
C THR A 450 -18.95 -0.82 25.09
N LEU A 451 -18.15 -0.34 24.12
CA LEU A 451 -18.30 1.01 23.59
C LEU A 451 -19.61 1.18 22.81
N PRO A 452 -20.21 2.39 22.82
CA PRO A 452 -21.44 2.65 22.11
C PRO A 452 -21.26 2.43 20.59
N GLN A 453 -21.94 1.42 20.03
CA GLN A 453 -21.84 1.08 18.60
C GLN A 453 -22.25 2.22 17.65
N LYS A 454 -22.96 3.25 18.14
CA LYS A 454 -23.41 4.38 17.33
C LYS A 454 -22.33 5.42 17.03
N LEU A 455 -21.24 5.44 17.80
CA LEU A 455 -20.19 6.44 17.68
C LEU A 455 -18.85 5.77 17.38
N PRO A 456 -18.05 6.30 16.44
CA PRO A 456 -16.73 5.77 16.15
C PRO A 456 -15.76 6.13 17.29
N PHE A 457 -15.16 5.11 17.88
CA PHE A 457 -14.15 5.24 18.93
C PHE A 457 -12.82 4.65 18.45
N GLU A 458 -11.74 5.27 18.88
CA GLU A 458 -10.39 4.72 18.83
C GLU A 458 -9.79 4.84 20.22
N LEU A 459 -9.09 3.80 20.68
CA LEU A 459 -8.51 3.75 22.01
C LEU A 459 -7.05 3.30 21.92
N THR A 460 -6.14 4.23 22.21
CA THR A 460 -4.70 4.01 22.11
C THR A 460 -4.08 4.08 23.50
N GLU A 461 -3.31 3.05 23.86
CA GLU A 461 -2.44 3.14 25.03
C GLU A 461 -1.26 4.07 24.71
N ALA A 462 -1.01 5.08 25.55
CA ALA A 462 0.03 6.08 25.31
C ALA A 462 1.38 5.41 24.98
N VAL A 463 1.82 4.43 25.79
CA VAL A 463 3.08 3.70 25.57
C VAL A 463 3.11 2.86 24.29
N ARG A 464 2.00 2.72 23.57
CA ARG A 464 1.90 2.05 22.26
C ARG A 464 1.65 3.01 21.09
N ALA A 465 1.45 4.29 21.37
CA ALA A 465 1.21 5.28 20.33
C ALA A 465 2.41 5.37 19.38
N LYS A 466 2.12 5.53 18.09
CA LYS A 466 3.12 5.71 17.02
C LYS A 466 3.72 7.13 17.10
N PRO A 467 4.89 7.39 16.50
CA PRO A 467 5.51 8.72 16.58
C PRO A 467 4.63 9.86 16.08
N GLY A 468 3.83 9.64 15.03
CA GLY A 468 2.89 10.65 14.53
C GLY A 468 1.76 10.93 15.52
N GLU A 469 1.25 9.90 16.20
CA GLU A 469 0.25 10.05 17.27
C GLU A 469 0.87 10.73 18.50
N TRP A 470 2.14 10.46 18.80
CA TRP A 470 2.86 11.11 19.89
C TRP A 470 3.01 12.61 19.70
N GLN A 471 3.24 13.05 18.46
CA GLN A 471 3.23 14.47 18.15
C GLN A 471 1.87 15.07 18.51
N GLU A 472 0.76 14.44 18.12
CA GLU A 472 -0.59 14.90 18.48
C GLU A 472 -0.86 14.88 20.00
N ILE A 473 -0.43 13.82 20.70
CA ILE A 473 -0.53 13.71 22.15
C ILE A 473 0.21 14.86 22.83
N SER A 474 1.40 15.19 22.35
CA SER A 474 2.24 16.25 22.93
C SER A 474 1.73 17.66 22.64
N GLU A 475 1.10 17.87 21.48
CA GLU A 475 0.70 19.21 21.01
C GLU A 475 -0.74 19.57 21.37
N GLN A 476 -1.67 18.61 21.37
CA GLN A 476 -3.11 18.88 21.30
C GLN A 476 -3.96 18.10 22.30
N MET A 477 -3.38 17.15 23.05
CA MET A 477 -4.17 16.33 23.96
C MET A 477 -4.86 17.16 25.04
N GLN A 478 -6.14 16.90 25.25
CA GLN A 478 -6.88 17.39 26.40
C GLN A 478 -7.10 16.24 27.38
N VAL A 479 -6.66 16.43 28.63
CA VAL A 479 -6.85 15.43 29.70
C VAL A 479 -8.30 15.48 30.18
N LEU A 480 -8.98 14.34 30.18
CA LEU A 480 -10.34 14.19 30.71
C LEU A 480 -10.32 13.68 32.14
N GLU A 481 -9.45 12.71 32.42
CA GLU A 481 -9.36 12.05 33.72
C GLU A 481 -7.90 11.77 34.10
N GLY A 482 -7.57 11.92 35.38
CA GLY A 482 -6.25 11.57 35.92
C GLY A 482 -5.18 12.66 35.73
N GLY A 483 -3.94 12.33 36.08
CA GLY A 483 -2.78 13.20 35.92
C GLY A 483 -1.88 12.73 34.78
N TRP A 484 -1.48 13.63 33.89
CA TRP A 484 -0.52 13.33 32.83
C TRP A 484 0.91 13.59 33.32
N HIS A 485 1.78 12.59 33.19
CA HIS A 485 3.16 12.65 33.68
C HIS A 485 4.23 12.48 32.58
N GLY A 486 3.83 12.50 31.31
CA GLY A 486 4.76 12.41 30.18
C GLY A 486 5.30 11.00 29.98
N TYR A 487 4.43 10.07 29.64
CA TYR A 487 4.82 8.74 29.16
C TYR A 487 5.63 8.97 27.87
N GLY A 488 6.88 8.53 27.81
CA GLY A 488 7.67 8.65 26.59
C GLY A 488 7.09 7.76 25.48
N PRO A 489 7.48 7.99 24.22
CA PRO A 489 7.06 7.10 23.15
C PRO A 489 7.52 5.67 23.38
N ARG A 490 6.81 4.71 22.75
CA ARG A 490 7.29 3.33 22.69
C ARG A 490 8.73 3.37 22.17
N PRO A 491 9.68 2.67 22.81
CA PRO A 491 10.97 2.39 22.19
C PRO A 491 10.69 1.74 20.82
N GLN A 492 11.01 2.45 19.75
CA GLN A 492 10.96 1.88 18.41
C GLN A 492 12.13 0.91 18.26
N GLU A 493 11.94 -0.05 17.37
CA GLU A 493 13.01 -0.97 16.98
C GLU A 493 13.40 -0.63 15.55
N ARG A 494 14.70 -0.68 15.28
CA ARG A 494 15.30 -0.55 13.96
C ARG A 494 16.04 -1.83 13.63
N MET A 495 15.96 -2.26 12.38
CA MET A 495 16.78 -3.33 11.88
C MET A 495 18.24 -2.87 11.77
N THR A 496 19.13 -3.57 12.47
CA THR A 496 20.56 -3.26 12.51
C THR A 496 21.36 -4.46 12.02
N PHE A 497 22.31 -4.21 11.12
CA PHE A 497 23.19 -5.26 10.62
C PHE A 497 24.32 -5.53 11.63
N GLN A 498 24.65 -6.81 11.83
CA GLN A 498 25.81 -7.20 12.62
C GLN A 498 26.61 -8.31 11.95
N TRP A 499 27.94 -8.15 11.97
CA TRP A 499 28.85 -9.26 11.70
C TRP A 499 28.86 -10.21 12.90
N VAL A 500 28.73 -11.50 12.63
CA VAL A 500 28.86 -12.54 13.66
C VAL A 500 30.33 -12.94 13.71
N GLU A 501 30.99 -12.66 14.83
CA GLU A 501 32.34 -13.15 15.06
C GLU A 501 32.33 -14.69 15.06
N PRO A 502 33.29 -15.35 14.39
CA PRO A 502 33.39 -16.80 14.48
C PRO A 502 33.68 -17.19 15.94
N ASP A 503 32.94 -18.15 16.48
CA ASP A 503 33.22 -18.74 17.79
C ASP A 503 34.70 -19.18 17.84
N ILE A 504 35.52 -18.49 18.64
CA ILE A 504 36.96 -18.75 18.80
C ILE A 504 37.20 -19.98 19.66
#